data_AF-A0A3L6JFU1-F1
#
_entry.id   AF-A0A3L6JFU1-F1
#
_cell.length_a   1.000
_cell.length_b   1.000
_cell.length_c   1.000
_cell.angle_alpha   90.00
_cell.angle_beta   90.00
_cell.angle_gamma   90.00
#
_symmetry.space_group_name_H-M   'P 1'
#
loop_
_entity.id
_entity.type
_entity.pdbx_description
1 polymer ?
#
loop_
_entity_poly.entity_id
_entity_poly.type
_entity_poly.pdbx_seq_one_letter_code
_entity_poly.pdbx_strand_id
1 'polypeptide(L)'
;MNSRENENGERDFSIELNSSEHRFLSSSNGANGGVLIEGTLGRLQRASFVEPEILEVKGNCGVLRVNLRMSEITVVDAVKKCAGGESE
;
A
#
# COMPACT_ATOMS: atom_id res chain seq x y z
N MET A 1 -11.58 -5.18 -9.04
CA MET A 1 -11.09 -3.80 -8.94
C MET A 1 -10.94 -3.30 -10.37
N ASN A 2 -11.49 -2.16 -10.73
CA ASN A 2 -11.36 -1.68 -12.11
C ASN A 2 -9.96 -1.08 -12.27
N SER A 3 -9.17 -1.61 -13.21
CA SER A 3 -7.81 -1.12 -13.50
C SER A 3 -7.83 0.22 -14.25
N ARG A 4 -9.00 0.65 -14.73
CA ARG A 4 -9.15 1.92 -15.47
C ARG A 4 -9.01 3.12 -14.53
N GLU A 5 -8.13 4.04 -14.88
CA GLU A 5 -8.17 5.42 -14.39
C GLU A 5 -9.57 6.00 -14.66
N ASN A 6 -10.16 6.65 -13.68
CA ASN A 6 -11.36 7.42 -13.94
C ASN A 6 -11.01 8.75 -14.62
N GLU A 7 -12.02 9.47 -15.10
CA GLU A 7 -11.86 10.74 -15.85
C GLU A 7 -11.14 11.84 -15.04
N ASN A 8 -11.01 11.67 -13.72
CA ASN A 8 -10.31 12.57 -12.81
C ASN A 8 -8.88 12.13 -12.50
N GLY A 9 -8.43 10.98 -13.05
CA GLY A 9 -7.12 10.38 -12.70
C GLY A 9 -7.06 9.81 -11.29
N GLU A 10 -8.21 9.55 -10.65
CA GLU A 10 -8.26 8.94 -9.32
C GLU A 10 -7.91 7.45 -9.40
N ARG A 11 -7.41 6.93 -8.29
CA ARG A 11 -7.02 5.53 -8.12
C ARG A 11 -7.87 4.88 -7.06
N ASP A 12 -8.43 3.74 -7.41
CA ASP A 12 -9.13 2.92 -6.43
C ASP A 12 -8.12 2.23 -5.51
N PHE A 13 -8.55 2.00 -4.28
CA PHE A 13 -7.96 1.01 -3.39
C PHE A 13 -9.07 0.18 -2.75
N SER A 14 -8.76 -1.06 -2.41
CA SER A 14 -9.66 -1.92 -1.64
C SER A 14 -8.91 -2.65 -0.54
N ILE A 15 -9.62 -2.94 0.55
CA ILE A 15 -9.09 -3.74 1.63
C ILE A 15 -10.08 -4.84 1.95
N GLU A 16 -9.59 -6.06 1.97
CA GLU A 16 -10.34 -7.27 2.29
C GLU A 16 -9.74 -7.88 3.55
N LEU A 17 -10.55 -8.12 4.58
CA LEU A 17 -10.10 -8.66 5.86
C LEU A 17 -10.76 -10.01 6.14
N ASN A 18 -10.02 -10.90 6.77
CA ASN A 18 -10.47 -12.27 7.07
C ASN A 18 -11.32 -12.36 8.35
N SER A 19 -11.39 -11.29 9.16
CA SER A 19 -12.17 -11.22 10.40
C SER A 19 -12.58 -9.78 10.71
N SER A 20 -13.77 -9.61 11.30
CA SER A 20 -14.29 -8.33 11.80
C SER A 20 -13.58 -7.81 13.06
N GLU A 21 -12.75 -8.65 13.70
CA GLU A 21 -11.88 -8.24 14.82
C GLU A 21 -10.73 -7.35 14.36
N HIS A 22 -10.30 -7.50 13.10
CA HIS A 22 -9.40 -6.56 12.46
C HIS A 22 -10.26 -5.41 11.95
N ARG A 23 -10.33 -4.32 12.71
CA ARG A 23 -11.19 -3.18 12.39
C ARG A 23 -10.37 -2.05 11.78
N PHE A 24 -10.94 -1.37 10.80
CA PHE A 24 -10.45 -0.06 10.39
C PHE A 24 -10.95 1.01 11.35
N LEU A 25 -10.07 1.90 11.76
CA LEU A 25 -10.45 3.16 12.38
C LEU A 25 -10.52 4.20 11.27
N SER A 26 -11.71 4.80 11.09
CA SER A 26 -11.87 6.00 10.29
C SER A 26 -11.88 7.18 11.24
N SER A 27 -10.91 8.07 11.10
CA SER A 27 -10.89 9.35 11.84
C SER A 27 -10.94 10.50 10.84
N SER A 28 -11.84 11.46 11.08
CA SER A 28 -11.86 12.70 10.33
C SER A 28 -10.82 13.66 10.91
N ASN A 29 -9.93 14.15 10.06
CA ASN A 29 -8.96 15.14 10.48
C ASN A 29 -9.62 16.53 10.39
N GLY A 30 -10.15 16.99 11.53
CA GLY A 30 -11.11 18.10 11.63
C GLY A 30 -10.65 19.48 11.15
N ALA A 31 -9.39 19.66 10.76
CA ALA A 31 -8.88 20.93 10.25
C ALA A 31 -8.93 21.05 8.70
N ASN A 32 -8.81 19.94 7.96
CA ASN A 32 -8.62 19.95 6.50
C ASN A 32 -9.62 19.05 5.73
N GLY A 33 -10.63 18.50 6.39
CA GLY A 33 -11.65 17.66 5.75
C GLY A 33 -11.15 16.29 5.25
N GLY A 34 -9.90 15.92 5.54
CA GLY A 34 -9.33 14.62 5.18
C GLY A 34 -9.88 13.49 6.07
N VAL A 35 -10.02 12.30 5.49
CA VAL A 35 -10.35 11.07 6.21
C VAL A 35 -9.12 10.18 6.28
N LEU A 36 -8.75 9.77 7.49
CA LEU A 36 -7.69 8.81 7.73
C LEU A 36 -8.31 7.43 7.99
N ILE A 37 -7.89 6.44 7.21
CA ILE A 37 -8.29 5.04 7.37
C ILE A 37 -7.06 4.26 7.82
N GLU A 38 -7.09 3.75 9.05
CA GLU A 38 -5.98 2.99 9.65
C GLU A 38 -6.43 1.60 10.09
N GLY A 39 -5.53 0.61 9.98
CA GLY A 39 -5.78 -0.77 10.36
C GLY A 39 -4.53 -1.64 10.17
N THR A 40 -4.68 -2.95 10.34
CA THR A 40 -3.59 -3.92 10.13
C THR A 40 -4.02 -5.07 9.22
N LEU A 41 -3.13 -5.48 8.32
CA LEU A 41 -3.28 -6.71 7.52
C LEU A 41 -2.68 -7.93 8.23
N GLY A 42 -2.17 -7.75 9.45
CA GLY A 42 -1.39 -8.76 10.17
C GLY A 42 0.06 -8.85 9.67
N ARG A 43 0.68 -10.03 9.81
CA ARG A 43 2.05 -10.29 9.34
C ARG A 43 2.08 -10.27 7.82
N LEU A 44 3.01 -9.51 7.25
CA LEU A 44 3.22 -9.45 5.80
C LEU A 44 3.61 -10.84 5.27
N GLN A 45 2.88 -11.31 4.26
CA GLN A 45 3.18 -12.55 3.54
C GLN A 45 3.79 -12.26 2.18
N ARG A 46 3.30 -11.24 1.48
CA ARG A 46 3.78 -10.85 0.15
C ARG A 46 3.39 -9.41 -0.19
N ALA A 47 4.21 -8.74 -0.98
CA ALA A 47 3.82 -7.57 -1.77
C ALA A 47 4.21 -7.81 -3.23
N SER A 48 3.26 -7.71 -4.16
CA SER A 48 3.49 -8.06 -5.56
C SER A 48 2.49 -7.37 -6.49
N PHE A 49 2.91 -7.06 -7.71
CA PHE A 49 2.00 -6.71 -8.78
C PHE A 49 1.29 -7.98 -9.28
N VAL A 50 -0.04 -8.03 -9.15
CA VAL A 50 -0.88 -9.15 -9.66
C VAL A 50 -1.37 -8.88 -11.09
N GLU A 51 -1.37 -7.60 -11.47
CA GLU A 51 -1.56 -7.08 -12.81
C GLU A 51 -0.58 -5.90 -13.00
N PRO A 52 -0.29 -5.44 -14.24
CA PRO A 52 0.62 -4.32 -14.48
C PRO A 52 0.27 -3.03 -13.73
N GLU A 53 -1.00 -2.86 -13.35
CA GLU A 53 -1.55 -1.67 -12.71
C GLU A 53 -2.16 -1.97 -11.33
N ILE A 54 -1.92 -3.15 -10.74
CA ILE A 54 -2.48 -3.51 -9.43
C ILE A 54 -1.39 -4.03 -8.51
N LEU A 55 -1.05 -3.23 -7.49
CA LEU A 55 -0.22 -3.66 -6.38
C LEU A 55 -1.09 -4.37 -5.33
N GLU A 56 -0.76 -5.63 -5.05
CA GLU A 56 -1.35 -6.41 -3.95
C GLU A 56 -0.36 -6.50 -2.78
N VAL A 57 -0.78 -6.03 -1.61
CA VAL A 57 -0.09 -6.24 -0.33
C VAL A 57 -0.91 -7.22 0.51
N LYS A 58 -0.39 -8.43 0.68
CA LYS A 58 -1.05 -9.53 1.39
C LYS A 58 -0.43 -9.75 2.75
N GLY A 59 -1.23 -9.61 3.80
CA GLY A 59 -0.93 -10.10 5.14
C GLY A 59 -1.72 -11.37 5.48
N ASN A 60 -1.49 -11.95 6.66
CA ASN A 60 -2.21 -13.15 7.09
C ASN A 60 -3.66 -12.87 7.54
N CYS A 61 -4.02 -11.62 7.79
CA CYS A 61 -5.35 -11.19 8.24
C CYS A 61 -6.14 -10.43 7.16
N GLY A 62 -5.53 -10.16 6.00
CA GLY A 62 -6.20 -9.45 4.92
C GLY A 62 -5.29 -9.07 3.75
N VAL A 63 -5.88 -8.38 2.78
CA VAL A 63 -5.24 -7.94 1.54
C VAL A 63 -5.60 -6.49 1.25
N LEU A 64 -4.59 -5.66 0.99
CA LEU A 64 -4.75 -4.33 0.39
C LEU A 64 -4.43 -4.44 -1.10
N ARG A 65 -5.31 -3.90 -1.95
CA ARG A 65 -5.07 -3.73 -3.38
C ARG A 65 -5.17 -2.25 -3.73
N VAL A 66 -4.22 -1.75 -4.50
CA VAL A 66 -4.17 -0.37 -4.97
C VAL A 66 -4.00 -0.38 -6.49
N ASN A 67 -4.80 0.41 -7.20
CA ASN A 67 -4.54 0.70 -8.59
C ASN A 67 -3.29 1.60 -8.65
N LEU A 68 -2.16 0.99 -8.98
CA LEU A 68 -0.83 1.61 -8.97
C LEU A 68 0.02 0.91 -10.02
N ARG A 69 0.68 1.68 -10.89
CA ARG A 69 1.63 1.16 -11.87
C ARG A 69 3.01 1.06 -11.26
N MET A 70 3.78 0.07 -11.73
CA MET A 70 5.16 -0.12 -11.28
C MET A 70 6.06 1.10 -11.53
N SER A 71 5.81 1.83 -12.63
CA SER A 71 6.55 3.06 -12.97
C SER A 71 6.24 4.26 -12.06
N GLU A 72 5.18 4.20 -11.27
CA GLU A 72 4.75 5.29 -10.37
C GLU A 72 5.38 5.16 -8.96
N ILE A 73 6.03 4.02 -8.67
CA ILE A 73 6.71 3.82 -7.39
C ILE A 73 8.05 4.54 -7.41
N THR A 74 8.24 5.46 -6.46
CA THR A 74 9.53 6.08 -6.17
C THR A 74 10.08 5.56 -4.86
N VAL A 75 11.37 5.22 -4.83
CA VAL A 75 12.07 4.90 -3.58
C VAL A 75 12.62 6.19 -3.02
N VAL A 76 12.04 6.65 -1.92
CA VAL A 76 12.56 7.80 -1.18
C VAL A 76 13.61 7.26 -0.20
N ASP A 77 14.85 7.15 -0.69
CA ASP A 77 16.09 6.84 0.04
C ASP A 77 16.22 5.51 0.80
N ALA A 78 16.84 4.50 0.18
CA ALA A 78 17.39 3.33 0.85
C ALA A 78 18.84 2.99 0.45
N VAL A 79 19.68 3.99 0.13
CA VAL A 79 21.14 3.78 0.05
C VAL A 79 21.89 4.92 0.74
N LYS A 80 22.08 4.79 2.05
CA LYS A 80 23.30 5.29 2.70
C LYS A 80 24.00 4.13 3.44
N LYS A 81 25.13 3.73 2.86
CA LYS A 81 26.34 3.16 3.48
C LYS A 81 26.35 1.65 3.82
N CYS A 82 26.65 0.83 2.80
CA CYS A 82 27.56 -0.30 2.91
C CYS A 82 28.59 -0.26 1.76
N ALA A 83 29.32 0.86 1.66
CA ALA A 83 30.61 0.87 0.98
C ALA A 83 31.65 1.05 2.09
N GLY A 84 32.15 -0.09 2.57
CA GLY A 84 33.34 -0.20 3.41
C GLY A 84 34.15 -1.34 2.83
N GLY A 85 34.84 -1.06 1.73
CA GLY A 85 36.00 -1.85 1.36
C GLY A 85 37.14 -1.36 2.23
N GLU A 86 37.68 -2.23 3.06
CA GLU A 86 39.05 -2.12 3.53
C GLU A 86 39.75 -3.41 3.11
N SER A 87 40.65 -3.22 2.15
CA SER A 87 41.70 -4.15 1.79
C SER A 87 42.66 -4.28 2.95
N GLU A 88 43.07 -5.51 3.26
CA GLU A 88 44.45 -5.84 3.65
C GLU A 88 44.79 -7.20 3.04
#